data_AF-A0A437U8F3-F1
#
_entry.id   AF-A0A437U8F3-F1
#
_cell.length_a   1.000
_cell.length_b   1.000
_cell.length_c   1.000
_cell.angle_alpha   90.00
_cell.angle_beta   90.00
_cell.angle_gamma   90.00
#
_symmetry.space_group_name_H-M   'P 1'
#
loop_
_entity.id
_entity.type
_entity.pdbx_description
1 polymer ?
#
loop_
_entity_poly.entity_id
_entity_poly.type
_entity_poly.pdbx_seq_one_letter_code
_entity_poly.pdbx_strand_id
1 'polypeptide(L)'
;MKNVILINILILFINSIKGQTDTIKINNLKKNDTMEYFDINKYNDWKAKDSNSNNDKVFTKGDFYVRVMKYDSAFIEDIENDKNPIEIRYAYSLKTKRLIYSTKKIYNFSFEVTKEYDENGKLIKETDNDKNYPFKVEDLCKLIKEEYGVDLMVKPNPNKEELQYRVSRSYDSSILKHLYLVSFTYGNPDIEPGDTILPPIKVVYVDGSNGKILYEESRSLNLANGDKIPNSKTKFPQKGEKKASEVYKIYQGKSYTESEWEEFEEKQYEAYCKKTGRIYTPKEKATKTEDTIKKSSFIADDLEKGDKHAPKKKKGFWNNLFK
;
A
#
# COMPACT_ATOMS: atom_id res chain seq x y z
N MET A 1 4.54 34.30 -58.07
CA MET A 1 5.15 33.23 -58.89
C MET A 1 6.43 32.79 -58.24
N LYS A 2 6.50 31.49 -57.88
CA LYS A 2 7.68 30.60 -57.71
C LYS A 2 8.68 30.98 -56.59
N ASN A 3 8.61 30.31 -55.44
CA ASN A 3 9.29 29.04 -55.09
C ASN A 3 10.79 29.21 -54.89
N VAL A 4 11.30 28.98 -53.67
CA VAL A 4 12.31 27.95 -53.35
C VAL A 4 12.18 27.56 -51.87
N ILE A 5 11.96 26.27 -51.64
CA ILE A 5 12.09 25.53 -50.37
C ILE A 5 13.58 25.20 -50.18
N LEU A 6 14.12 25.28 -48.96
CA LEU A 6 15.13 24.31 -48.53
C LEU A 6 15.16 24.10 -47.01
N ILE A 7 14.89 22.86 -46.64
CA ILE A 7 15.14 22.23 -45.34
C ILE A 7 16.59 21.73 -45.33
N ASN A 8 17.32 21.93 -44.22
CA ASN A 8 18.42 21.07 -43.73
C ASN A 8 18.78 21.57 -42.30
N ILE A 9 18.34 20.90 -41.23
CA ILE A 9 18.90 19.69 -40.60
C ILE A 9 20.31 19.91 -39.99
N LEU A 10 20.40 19.58 -38.70
CA LEU A 10 21.59 19.25 -37.90
C LEU A 10 22.35 20.39 -37.18
N ILE A 11 21.97 20.61 -35.91
CA ILE A 11 22.96 20.61 -34.82
C ILE A 11 22.42 19.67 -33.75
N LEU A 12 22.88 18.43 -33.80
CA LEU A 12 22.75 17.45 -32.71
C LEU A 12 24.06 17.46 -31.89
N PHE A 13 23.88 17.12 -30.61
CA PHE A 13 24.86 16.71 -29.61
C PHE A 13 25.67 17.83 -28.97
N ILE A 14 25.34 18.10 -27.70
CA ILE A 14 26.24 17.86 -26.56
C ILE A 14 25.37 17.64 -25.30
N ASN A 15 25.55 16.46 -24.70
CA ASN A 15 25.30 16.06 -23.31
C ASN A 15 23.89 15.63 -22.85
N SER A 16 23.51 14.43 -23.27
CA SER A 16 23.26 13.23 -22.44
C SER A 16 22.84 13.36 -20.97
N ILE A 17 21.89 12.48 -20.62
CA ILE A 17 21.31 12.17 -19.29
C ILE A 17 20.16 13.09 -18.89
N LYS A 18 19.00 12.83 -19.48
CA LYS A 18 17.70 12.77 -18.80
C LYS A 18 16.77 11.99 -19.72
N GLY A 19 16.49 10.75 -19.35
CA GLY A 19 15.57 9.88 -20.08
C GLY A 19 14.23 10.57 -20.29
N GLN A 20 13.67 10.36 -21.48
CA GLN A 20 12.33 10.75 -21.87
C GLN A 20 11.32 10.33 -20.80
N THR A 21 10.86 11.29 -20.01
CA THR A 21 9.46 11.36 -19.64
C THR A 21 8.88 12.51 -20.45
N ASP A 22 8.26 12.17 -21.58
CA ASP A 22 7.23 13.03 -22.17
C ASP A 22 6.06 13.07 -21.19
N THR A 23 6.29 13.78 -20.09
CA THR A 23 5.25 14.39 -19.29
C THR A 23 4.64 15.42 -20.22
N ILE A 24 3.61 15.02 -20.95
CA ILE A 24 2.58 15.96 -21.38
C ILE A 24 2.30 16.78 -20.13
N LYS A 25 2.64 18.07 -20.17
CA LYS A 25 2.34 19.01 -19.12
C LYS A 25 0.83 18.93 -18.88
N ILE A 26 0.40 18.17 -17.87
CA ILE A 26 -0.95 18.22 -17.29
C ILE A 26 -1.08 19.52 -16.48
N ASN A 27 -0.59 20.65 -17.03
CA ASN A 27 -0.60 21.96 -16.39
C ASN A 27 -1.75 22.83 -16.91
N ASN A 28 -2.79 22.22 -17.50
CA ASN A 28 -4.07 22.89 -17.74
C ASN A 28 -5.14 22.54 -16.69
N LEU A 29 -4.80 21.84 -15.61
CA LEU A 29 -5.60 21.89 -14.38
C LEU A 29 -5.28 23.19 -13.61
N LYS A 30 -5.48 24.33 -14.28
CA LYS A 30 -5.75 25.56 -13.56
C LYS A 30 -7.01 25.29 -12.74
N LYS A 31 -6.98 25.77 -11.50
CA LYS A 31 -8.13 25.91 -10.61
C LYS A 31 -9.19 26.76 -11.30
N ASN A 32 -9.94 26.17 -12.22
CA ASN A 32 -11.13 26.79 -12.77
C ASN A 32 -12.24 26.42 -11.78
N ASP A 33 -12.77 27.41 -11.07
CA ASP A 33 -13.97 27.26 -10.23
C ASP A 33 -15.25 26.98 -11.07
N THR A 34 -15.09 26.49 -12.30
CA THR A 34 -16.15 26.20 -13.25
C THR A 34 -16.48 24.71 -13.22
N MET A 35 -17.75 24.40 -13.00
CA MET A 35 -18.28 23.04 -13.06
C MET A 35 -17.99 22.38 -14.41
N GLU A 36 -17.53 21.12 -14.37
CA GLU A 36 -17.29 20.32 -15.57
C GLU A 36 -18.60 19.66 -16.04
N TYR A 37 -18.78 19.58 -17.35
CA TYR A 37 -19.96 19.00 -17.99
C TYR A 37 -19.54 17.90 -18.96
N PHE A 38 -20.36 16.86 -19.04
CA PHE A 38 -20.21 15.80 -20.02
C PHE A 38 -20.46 16.36 -21.43
N ASP A 39 -19.44 16.24 -22.27
CA ASP A 39 -19.55 16.45 -23.71
C ASP A 39 -18.80 15.32 -24.43
N ILE A 40 -19.54 14.51 -25.18
CA ILE A 40 -18.96 13.42 -25.98
C ILE A 40 -18.25 13.94 -27.24
N ASN A 41 -18.61 15.14 -27.71
CA ASN A 41 -18.07 15.70 -28.96
C ASN A 41 -16.58 16.05 -28.84
N LYS A 42 -16.04 16.17 -27.62
CA LYS A 42 -14.60 16.33 -27.38
C LYS A 42 -13.75 15.17 -27.93
N TYR A 43 -14.38 14.05 -28.29
CA TYR A 43 -13.73 12.89 -28.91
C TYR A 43 -14.01 12.70 -30.40
N ASN A 44 -14.62 13.68 -31.08
CA ASN A 44 -14.95 13.54 -32.52
C ASN A 44 -13.72 13.34 -33.41
N ASP A 45 -12.55 13.86 -33.01
CA ASP A 45 -11.28 13.67 -33.72
C ASP A 45 -10.53 12.39 -33.31
N TRP A 46 -11.10 11.58 -32.41
CA TRP A 46 -10.50 10.34 -31.95
C TRP A 46 -11.04 9.17 -32.76
N LYS A 47 -10.23 8.12 -32.90
CA LYS A 47 -10.69 6.89 -33.56
C LYS A 47 -11.65 6.16 -32.62
N ALA A 48 -12.91 6.06 -33.01
CA ALA A 48 -13.89 5.23 -32.33
C ALA A 48 -13.63 3.74 -32.66
N LYS A 49 -13.70 2.88 -31.64
CA LYS A 49 -13.73 1.43 -31.83
C LYS A 49 -15.18 0.99 -32.01
N ASP A 50 -15.43 0.12 -32.99
CA ASP A 50 -16.75 -0.46 -33.18
C ASP A 50 -17.18 -1.18 -31.90
N SER A 51 -18.32 -0.76 -31.37
CA SER A 51 -18.96 -1.36 -30.21
C SER A 51 -20.33 -1.85 -30.63
N ASN A 52 -20.66 -3.08 -30.22
CA ASN A 52 -21.99 -3.65 -30.41
C ASN A 52 -23.06 -2.98 -29.52
N SER A 53 -22.68 -2.04 -28.65
CA SER A 53 -23.57 -1.35 -27.72
C SER A 53 -23.54 0.16 -27.89
N ASN A 54 -24.71 0.76 -28.11
CA ASN A 54 -24.86 2.23 -28.13
C ASN A 54 -24.51 2.90 -26.80
N ASN A 55 -24.50 2.14 -25.69
CA ASN A 55 -24.25 2.65 -24.35
C ASN A 55 -22.78 2.51 -23.91
N ASP A 56 -21.90 1.94 -24.74
CA ASP A 56 -20.49 1.75 -24.39
C ASP A 56 -19.63 2.09 -25.60
N LYS A 57 -18.88 3.19 -25.54
CA LYS A 57 -18.07 3.69 -26.63
C LYS A 57 -16.62 3.81 -26.19
N VAL A 58 -15.70 3.37 -27.03
CA VAL A 58 -14.27 3.49 -26.79
C VAL A 58 -13.66 4.38 -27.87
N PHE A 59 -12.96 5.42 -27.44
CA PHE A 59 -12.22 6.36 -28.28
C PHE A 59 -10.73 6.18 -28.05
N THR A 60 -9.92 6.22 -29.10
CA THR A 60 -8.47 6.02 -29.03
C THR A 60 -7.71 7.14 -29.74
N LYS A 61 -6.59 7.58 -29.16
CA LYS A 61 -5.66 8.56 -29.75
C LYS A 61 -4.25 8.34 -29.20
N GLY A 62 -3.37 7.80 -30.04
CA GLY A 62 -2.03 7.40 -29.61
C GLY A 62 -2.13 6.30 -28.56
N ASP A 63 -1.40 6.45 -27.44
CA ASP A 63 -1.42 5.50 -26.31
C ASP A 63 -2.59 5.73 -25.34
N PHE A 64 -3.46 6.71 -25.60
CA PHE A 64 -4.61 7.00 -24.74
C PHE A 64 -5.88 6.37 -25.29
N TYR A 65 -6.71 5.88 -24.39
CA TYR A 65 -8.09 5.56 -24.70
C TYR A 65 -9.05 6.11 -23.66
N VAL A 66 -10.27 6.37 -24.11
CA VAL A 66 -11.37 6.79 -23.27
C VAL A 66 -12.53 5.85 -23.49
N ARG A 67 -13.03 5.25 -22.41
CA ARG A 67 -14.28 4.49 -22.42
C ARG A 67 -15.40 5.33 -21.82
N VAL A 68 -16.43 5.56 -22.62
CA VAL A 68 -17.64 6.28 -22.22
C VAL A 68 -18.78 5.28 -22.11
N MET A 69 -19.29 5.09 -20.89
CA MET A 69 -20.41 4.19 -20.60
C MET A 69 -21.63 5.01 -20.17
N LYS A 70 -22.81 4.71 -20.73
CA LYS A 70 -24.08 5.30 -20.35
C LYS A 70 -24.86 4.30 -19.50
N TYR A 71 -25.14 4.68 -18.26
CA TYR A 71 -26.04 3.98 -17.35
C TYR A 71 -27.33 4.80 -17.15
N ASP A 72 -28.30 4.23 -16.42
CA ASP A 72 -29.59 4.86 -16.16
C ASP A 72 -29.48 6.18 -15.38
N SER A 73 -28.44 6.33 -14.55
CA SER A 73 -28.25 7.51 -13.69
C SER A 73 -27.12 8.44 -14.15
N ALA A 74 -26.15 7.94 -14.94
CA ALA A 74 -24.93 8.67 -15.22
C ALA A 74 -24.25 8.28 -16.54
N PHE A 75 -23.41 9.19 -17.05
CA PHE A 75 -22.31 8.82 -17.94
C PHE A 75 -21.06 8.59 -17.10
N ILE A 76 -20.35 7.50 -17.37
CA ILE A 76 -19.03 7.23 -16.82
C ILE A 76 -18.01 7.44 -17.93
N GLU A 77 -16.94 8.15 -17.62
CA GLU A 77 -15.80 8.37 -18.49
C GLU A 77 -14.56 7.85 -17.78
N ASP A 78 -13.98 6.78 -18.32
CA ASP A 78 -12.70 6.22 -17.90
C ASP A 78 -11.63 6.63 -18.91
N ILE A 79 -10.60 7.33 -18.43
CA ILE A 79 -9.46 7.79 -19.22
C ILE A 79 -8.24 6.99 -18.78
N GLU A 80 -7.64 6.30 -19.73
CA GLU A 80 -6.55 5.38 -19.48
C GLU A 80 -5.43 5.57 -20.51
N ASN A 81 -4.25 5.03 -20.19
CA ASN A 81 -3.12 4.97 -21.09
C ASN A 81 -2.60 3.53 -21.16
N ASP A 82 -2.30 3.04 -22.37
CA ASP A 82 -1.84 1.66 -22.58
C ASP A 82 -0.48 1.37 -21.92
N LYS A 83 0.31 2.41 -21.63
CA LYS A 83 1.67 2.29 -21.08
C LYS A 83 1.76 2.59 -19.59
N ASN A 84 0.75 3.25 -18.99
CA ASN A 84 0.76 3.70 -17.60
C ASN A 84 -0.46 3.12 -16.84
N PRO A 85 -0.29 2.57 -15.62
CA PRO A 85 -1.40 2.00 -14.84
C PRO A 85 -2.32 3.02 -14.17
N ILE A 86 -2.08 4.34 -14.31
CA ILE A 86 -2.96 5.37 -13.77
C ILE A 86 -4.19 5.53 -14.67
N GLU A 87 -5.36 5.47 -14.03
CA GLU A 87 -6.67 5.66 -14.65
C GLU A 87 -7.37 6.85 -13.99
N ILE A 88 -8.05 7.67 -14.77
CA ILE A 88 -8.90 8.75 -14.26
C ILE A 88 -10.34 8.38 -14.57
N ARG A 89 -11.21 8.48 -13.57
CA ARG A 89 -12.65 8.24 -13.73
C ARG A 89 -13.44 9.47 -13.37
N TYR A 90 -14.34 9.85 -14.28
CA TYR A 90 -15.38 10.83 -14.06
C TYR A 90 -16.76 10.18 -14.16
N ALA A 91 -17.70 10.63 -13.33
CA ALA A 91 -19.13 10.36 -13.54
C ALA A 91 -19.89 11.67 -13.66
N TYR A 92 -20.84 11.70 -14.58
CA TYR A 92 -21.66 12.86 -14.88
C TYR A 92 -23.14 12.50 -14.79
N SER A 93 -23.95 13.38 -14.21
CA SER A 93 -25.40 13.19 -14.12
C SER A 93 -26.00 13.01 -15.52
N LEU A 94 -26.84 11.99 -15.71
CA LEU A 94 -27.53 11.79 -16.99
C LEU A 94 -28.46 12.98 -17.31
N LYS A 95 -29.05 13.60 -16.28
CA LYS A 95 -30.03 14.69 -16.36
C LYS A 95 -29.37 16.04 -16.64
N THR A 96 -28.40 16.45 -15.80
CA THR A 96 -27.80 17.79 -15.89
C THR A 96 -26.48 17.82 -16.65
N LYS A 97 -25.91 16.65 -16.98
CA LYS A 97 -24.57 16.46 -17.54
C LYS A 97 -23.43 16.96 -16.66
N ARG A 98 -23.70 17.50 -15.46
CA ARG A 98 -22.66 18.00 -14.55
C ARG A 98 -21.87 16.85 -13.95
N LEU A 99 -20.60 17.12 -13.66
CA LEU A 99 -19.75 16.22 -12.92
C LEU A 99 -20.34 15.96 -11.53
N ILE A 100 -20.48 14.70 -11.17
CA ILE A 100 -20.97 14.24 -9.85
C ILE A 100 -19.92 13.43 -9.10
N TYR A 101 -18.89 12.93 -9.79
CA TYR A 101 -17.84 12.11 -9.20
C TYR A 101 -16.53 12.24 -9.98
N SER A 102 -15.40 12.36 -9.27
CA SER A 102 -14.07 12.25 -9.86
C SER A 102 -13.12 11.49 -8.95
N THR A 103 -12.29 10.62 -9.52
CA THR A 103 -11.26 9.88 -8.81
C THR A 103 -10.08 9.54 -9.72
N LYS A 104 -8.94 9.23 -9.10
CA LYS A 104 -7.80 8.60 -9.76
C LYS A 104 -7.61 7.21 -9.18
N LYS A 105 -7.26 6.27 -10.05
CA LYS A 105 -6.92 4.90 -9.67
C LYS A 105 -5.55 4.54 -10.18
N ILE A 106 -4.91 3.63 -9.46
CA ILE A 106 -3.75 2.90 -9.94
C ILE A 106 -4.03 1.43 -9.70
N TYR A 107 -3.98 0.62 -10.77
CA TYR A 107 -4.43 -0.77 -10.73
C TYR A 107 -5.86 -0.89 -10.15
N ASN A 108 -5.99 -1.44 -8.93
CA ASN A 108 -7.28 -1.82 -8.35
C ASN A 108 -7.76 -0.92 -7.21
N PHE A 109 -7.12 0.21 -6.93
CA PHE A 109 -7.53 1.10 -5.83
C PHE A 109 -7.45 2.57 -6.21
N SER A 110 -8.29 3.38 -5.54
CA SER A 110 -8.24 4.84 -5.65
C SER A 110 -7.14 5.41 -4.76
N PHE A 111 -6.45 6.44 -5.22
CA PHE A 111 -5.41 7.16 -4.48
C PHE A 111 -5.64 8.67 -4.59
N GLU A 112 -4.94 9.47 -3.79
CA GLU A 112 -5.24 10.90 -3.60
C GLU A 112 -6.70 11.15 -3.18
N VAL A 113 -7.33 12.23 -3.64
CA VAL A 113 -8.67 12.67 -3.23
C VAL A 113 -9.73 12.26 -4.25
N THR A 114 -10.74 11.53 -3.78
CA THR A 114 -12.02 11.36 -4.50
C THR A 114 -12.96 12.51 -4.17
N LYS A 115 -13.60 13.09 -5.18
CA LYS A 115 -14.59 14.17 -5.00
C LYS A 115 -15.96 13.76 -5.49
N GLU A 116 -16.98 14.10 -4.70
CA GLU A 116 -18.39 13.90 -5.04
C GLU A 116 -19.12 15.25 -5.01
N TYR A 117 -20.00 15.47 -6.00
CA TYR A 117 -20.75 16.71 -6.18
C TYR A 117 -22.25 16.41 -6.25
N ASP A 118 -23.08 17.36 -5.81
CA ASP A 118 -24.53 17.28 -6.01
C ASP A 118 -24.94 17.55 -7.47
N GLU A 119 -26.24 17.42 -7.79
CA GLU A 119 -26.76 17.67 -9.14
C GLU A 119 -26.58 19.13 -9.61
N ASN A 120 -26.35 20.07 -8.68
CA ASN A 120 -26.07 21.47 -8.96
C ASN A 120 -24.56 21.73 -9.11
N GLY A 121 -23.72 20.71 -8.95
CA GLY A 121 -22.27 20.85 -9.03
C GLY A 121 -21.63 21.44 -7.77
N LYS A 122 -22.31 21.45 -6.63
CA LYS A 122 -21.67 21.81 -5.36
C LYS A 122 -20.92 20.58 -4.84
N LEU A 123 -19.66 20.77 -4.45
CA LEU A 123 -18.88 19.74 -3.77
C LEU A 123 -19.57 19.35 -2.45
N ILE A 124 -19.90 18.06 -2.29
CA ILE A 124 -20.58 17.53 -1.10
C ILE A 124 -19.67 16.65 -0.25
N LYS A 125 -18.63 16.04 -0.84
CA LYS A 125 -17.73 15.15 -0.12
C LYS A 125 -16.36 15.09 -0.80
N GLU A 126 -15.33 15.13 0.04
CA GLU A 126 -13.96 14.77 -0.32
C GLU A 126 -13.52 13.58 0.52
N THR A 127 -12.94 12.57 -0.12
CA THR A 127 -12.38 11.39 0.54
C THR A 127 -10.90 11.33 0.23
N ASP A 128 -10.06 11.53 1.25
CA ASP A 128 -8.62 11.24 1.15
C ASP A 128 -8.41 9.72 1.16
N ASN A 129 -8.20 9.14 -0.02
CA ASN A 129 -7.98 7.71 -0.17
C ASN A 129 -6.62 7.27 0.40
N ASP A 130 -5.71 8.21 0.66
CA ASP A 130 -4.38 7.96 1.20
C ASP A 130 -4.30 8.24 2.71
N LYS A 131 -5.43 8.54 3.38
CA LYS A 131 -5.49 8.85 4.81
C LYS A 131 -4.74 7.83 5.68
N ASN A 132 -4.85 6.56 5.34
CA ASN A 132 -4.24 5.45 6.07
C ASN A 132 -2.89 4.99 5.45
N TYR A 133 -2.42 5.69 4.43
CA TYR A 133 -1.23 5.38 3.65
C TYR A 133 -0.35 6.63 3.48
N PRO A 134 0.26 7.15 4.58
CA PRO A 134 1.17 8.28 4.47
C PRO A 134 2.43 7.96 3.65
N PHE A 135 2.84 6.68 3.53
CA PHE A 135 3.79 6.24 2.52
C PHE A 135 3.10 6.21 1.15
N LYS A 136 3.55 7.08 0.23
CA LYS A 136 2.82 7.39 -1.00
C LYS A 136 3.06 6.35 -2.10
N VAL A 137 2.17 6.34 -3.09
CA VAL A 137 2.24 5.42 -4.24
C VAL A 137 3.53 5.64 -5.03
N GLU A 138 3.96 6.88 -5.17
CA GLU A 138 5.21 7.25 -5.85
C GLU A 138 6.43 6.66 -5.13
N ASP A 139 6.43 6.71 -3.81
CA ASP A 139 7.49 6.12 -2.98
C ASP A 139 7.46 4.59 -3.05
N LEU A 140 6.28 3.98 -3.11
CA LEU A 140 6.13 2.54 -3.34
C LEU A 140 6.70 2.13 -4.70
N CYS A 141 6.39 2.86 -5.78
CA CYS A 141 6.93 2.59 -7.11
C CYS A 141 8.47 2.67 -7.10
N LYS A 142 9.03 3.68 -6.42
CA LYS A 142 10.47 3.82 -6.25
C LYS A 142 11.08 2.66 -5.47
N LEU A 143 10.49 2.30 -4.33
CA LEU A 143 10.92 1.17 -3.49
C LEU A 143 10.97 -0.13 -4.30
N ILE A 144 9.91 -0.45 -5.03
CA ILE A 144 9.84 -1.70 -5.80
C ILE A 144 10.82 -1.70 -6.97
N LYS A 145 10.99 -0.56 -7.64
CA LYS A 145 12.00 -0.42 -8.69
C LYS A 145 13.42 -0.60 -8.16
N GLU A 146 13.72 -0.03 -7.00
CA GLU A 146 15.04 -0.14 -6.37
C GLU A 146 15.29 -1.55 -5.82
N GLU A 147 14.31 -2.17 -5.17
CA GLU A 147 14.48 -3.44 -4.46
C GLU A 147 14.32 -4.67 -5.37
N TYR A 148 13.42 -4.62 -6.36
CA TYR A 148 13.08 -5.75 -7.24
C TYR A 148 13.41 -5.49 -8.72
N GLY A 149 13.81 -4.28 -9.09
CA GLY A 149 14.09 -3.93 -10.48
C GLY A 149 12.84 -3.80 -11.37
N VAL A 150 11.65 -3.73 -10.77
CA VAL A 150 10.37 -3.65 -11.50
C VAL A 150 9.81 -2.23 -11.44
N ASP A 151 9.54 -1.65 -12.61
CA ASP A 151 8.90 -0.34 -12.70
C ASP A 151 7.37 -0.47 -12.68
N LEU A 152 6.76 -0.23 -11.52
CA LEU A 152 5.31 -0.29 -11.34
C LEU A 152 4.55 0.82 -12.08
N MET A 153 5.21 1.76 -12.76
CA MET A 153 4.56 2.77 -13.61
C MET A 153 4.45 2.35 -15.07
N VAL A 154 4.96 1.18 -15.41
CA VAL A 154 4.76 0.53 -16.71
C VAL A 154 3.60 -0.45 -16.58
N LYS A 155 2.69 -0.50 -17.55
CA LYS A 155 1.62 -1.51 -17.57
C LYS A 155 2.14 -2.78 -18.26
N PRO A 156 2.06 -3.97 -17.63
CA PRO A 156 2.40 -5.22 -18.31
C PRO A 156 1.31 -5.57 -19.33
N ASN A 157 1.69 -6.22 -20.42
CA ASN A 157 0.77 -6.69 -21.43
C ASN A 157 0.20 -8.05 -21.01
N PRO A 158 -1.10 -8.16 -20.70
CA PRO A 158 -1.70 -9.41 -20.24
C PRO A 158 -1.73 -10.49 -21.33
N ASN A 159 -1.60 -10.13 -22.61
CA ASN A 159 -1.62 -11.08 -23.72
C ASN A 159 -0.22 -11.61 -24.10
N LYS A 160 0.81 -11.26 -23.33
CA LYS A 160 2.19 -11.70 -23.56
C LYS A 160 2.68 -12.56 -22.41
N GLU A 161 3.55 -13.51 -22.74
CA GLU A 161 4.25 -14.34 -21.76
C GLU A 161 5.39 -13.55 -21.10
N GLU A 162 5.02 -12.55 -20.30
CA GLU A 162 5.93 -11.65 -19.58
C GLU A 162 5.54 -11.52 -18.10
N LEU A 163 6.40 -10.84 -17.33
CA LEU A 163 6.14 -10.55 -15.93
C LEU A 163 4.89 -9.68 -15.79
N GLN A 164 3.90 -10.19 -15.07
CA GLN A 164 2.69 -9.49 -14.71
C GLN A 164 2.78 -9.05 -13.25
N TYR A 165 2.15 -7.91 -12.94
CA TYR A 165 2.07 -7.43 -11.57
C TYR A 165 0.78 -6.67 -11.31
N ARG A 166 0.39 -6.68 -10.03
CA ARG A 166 -0.76 -5.95 -9.51
C ARG A 166 -0.40 -5.35 -8.17
N VAL A 167 -0.94 -4.16 -7.91
CA VAL A 167 -0.81 -3.50 -6.61
C VAL A 167 -2.19 -3.37 -6.00
N SER A 168 -2.32 -3.73 -4.73
CA SER A 168 -3.53 -3.54 -3.96
C SER A 168 -3.22 -3.00 -2.57
N ARG A 169 -4.28 -2.52 -1.90
CA ARG A 169 -4.26 -2.04 -0.52
C ARG A 169 -5.07 -2.99 0.34
N SER A 170 -4.63 -3.28 1.56
CA SER A 170 -5.37 -4.11 2.51
C SER A 170 -5.12 -3.67 3.96
N TYR A 171 -5.98 -4.12 4.88
CA TYR A 171 -5.72 -4.01 6.31
C TYR A 171 -5.51 -5.41 6.88
N ASP A 172 -4.34 -5.64 7.47
CA ASP A 172 -4.03 -6.88 8.18
C ASP A 172 -4.37 -6.71 9.66
N SER A 173 -5.44 -7.37 10.09
CA SER A 173 -5.93 -7.31 11.46
C SER A 173 -5.03 -8.03 12.47
N SER A 174 -4.15 -8.93 12.02
CA SER A 174 -3.24 -9.66 12.91
C SER A 174 -2.09 -8.80 13.43
N ILE A 175 -1.66 -7.83 12.62
CA ILE A 175 -0.58 -6.88 12.96
C ILE A 175 -1.07 -5.43 13.05
N LEU A 176 -2.38 -5.22 12.86
CA LEU A 176 -3.06 -3.91 12.89
C LEU A 176 -2.42 -2.88 11.95
N LYS A 177 -2.11 -3.28 10.71
CA LYS A 177 -1.46 -2.42 9.72
C LYS A 177 -2.22 -2.34 8.41
N HIS A 178 -2.20 -1.14 7.83
CA HIS A 178 -2.54 -0.91 6.43
C HIS A 178 -1.33 -1.24 5.56
N LEU A 179 -1.53 -2.07 4.53
CA LEU A 179 -0.46 -2.62 3.72
C LEU A 179 -0.70 -2.34 2.24
N TYR A 180 0.38 -2.07 1.51
CA TYR A 180 0.42 -2.31 0.07
C TYR A 180 0.83 -3.75 -0.18
N LEU A 181 0.13 -4.41 -1.10
CA LEU A 181 0.44 -5.76 -1.57
C LEU A 181 0.86 -5.63 -3.03
N VAL A 182 2.12 -5.95 -3.31
CA VAL A 182 2.65 -5.99 -4.68
C VAL A 182 2.80 -7.45 -5.07
N SER A 183 1.95 -7.90 -5.99
CA SER A 183 1.97 -9.27 -6.49
C SER A 183 2.69 -9.33 -7.82
N PHE A 184 3.63 -10.26 -7.95
CA PHE A 184 4.31 -10.64 -9.19
C PHE A 184 3.84 -12.03 -9.59
N THR A 185 3.53 -12.20 -10.87
CA THR A 185 3.26 -13.50 -11.50
C THR A 185 3.85 -13.49 -12.90
N TYR A 186 4.05 -14.64 -13.52
CA TYR A 186 4.58 -14.71 -14.89
C TYR A 186 3.57 -15.38 -15.82
N GLY A 187 3.31 -14.74 -16.96
CA GLY A 187 2.29 -15.17 -17.92
C GLY A 187 0.85 -14.85 -17.49
N ASN A 188 -0.09 -15.07 -18.40
CA ASN A 188 -1.52 -15.03 -18.11
C ASN A 188 -1.95 -16.42 -17.60
N PRO A 189 -2.28 -16.59 -16.32
CA PRO A 189 -3.06 -17.73 -15.93
C PRO A 189 -4.48 -17.50 -16.44
N ASP A 190 -4.74 -17.83 -17.71
CA ASP A 190 -6.04 -18.36 -18.08
C ASP A 190 -6.15 -19.71 -17.35
N ILE A 191 -6.32 -19.67 -16.02
CA ILE A 191 -6.62 -20.84 -15.20
C ILE A 191 -7.98 -21.28 -15.72
N GLU A 192 -8.00 -22.37 -16.50
CA GLU A 192 -9.25 -22.98 -16.86
C GLU A 192 -9.96 -23.40 -15.55
N PRO A 193 -11.29 -23.26 -15.44
CA PRO A 193 -12.02 -23.71 -14.26
C PRO A 193 -11.77 -25.21 -14.02
N GLY A 194 -10.82 -25.54 -13.13
CA GLY A 194 -10.36 -26.92 -12.91
C GLY A 194 -8.85 -27.06 -12.76
N ASP A 195 -8.06 -26.08 -13.20
CA ASP A 195 -6.61 -26.08 -13.03
C ASP A 195 -6.24 -25.91 -11.55
N THR A 196 -5.61 -26.94 -11.00
CA THR A 196 -5.18 -27.01 -9.59
C THR A 196 -3.79 -26.41 -9.36
N ILE A 197 -3.08 -26.04 -10.42
CA ILE A 197 -1.72 -25.52 -10.34
C ILE A 197 -1.74 -24.00 -10.54
N LEU A 198 -1.60 -23.27 -9.43
CA LEU A 198 -1.42 -21.82 -9.48
C LEU A 198 -0.05 -21.48 -10.11
N PRO A 199 0.02 -20.43 -10.95
CA PRO A 199 1.28 -19.95 -11.52
C PRO A 199 2.27 -19.55 -10.42
N PRO A 200 3.57 -19.41 -10.74
CA PRO A 200 4.53 -18.87 -9.79
C PRO A 200 4.11 -17.46 -9.37
N ILE A 201 3.92 -17.25 -8.07
CA ILE A 201 3.48 -15.97 -7.51
C ILE A 201 4.42 -15.57 -6.39
N LYS A 202 4.77 -14.29 -6.34
CA LYS A 202 5.38 -13.65 -5.18
C LYS A 202 4.58 -12.42 -4.77
N VAL A 203 4.26 -12.30 -3.49
CA VAL A 203 3.57 -11.13 -2.91
C VAL A 203 4.50 -10.45 -1.92
N VAL A 204 4.72 -9.15 -2.10
CA VAL A 204 5.49 -8.30 -1.20
C VAL A 204 4.53 -7.48 -0.35
N TYR A 205 4.69 -7.55 0.96
CA TYR A 205 3.84 -6.83 1.92
C TYR A 205 4.59 -5.62 2.47
N VAL A 206 4.15 -4.44 2.08
CA VAL A 206 4.78 -3.16 2.43
C VAL A 206 3.89 -2.40 3.39
N ASP A 207 4.44 -1.94 4.51
CA ASP A 207 3.74 -1.12 5.49
C ASP A 207 3.34 0.23 4.88
N GLY A 208 2.05 0.50 4.77
CA GLY A 208 1.50 1.73 4.21
C GLY A 208 1.83 2.99 5.03
N SER A 209 2.30 2.84 6.27
CA SER A 209 2.68 3.98 7.11
C SER A 209 4.09 4.49 6.87
N ASN A 210 5.02 3.62 6.47
CA ASN A 210 6.45 3.95 6.45
C ASN A 210 7.25 3.30 5.31
N GLY A 211 6.62 2.45 4.48
CA GLY A 211 7.28 1.80 3.35
C GLY A 211 8.15 0.60 3.71
N LYS A 212 8.18 0.16 4.97
CA LYS A 212 8.95 -1.02 5.36
C LYS A 212 8.33 -2.28 4.75
N ILE A 213 9.14 -3.04 4.01
CA ILE A 213 8.79 -4.40 3.59
C ILE A 213 8.79 -5.28 4.85
N LEU A 214 7.63 -5.85 5.17
CA LEU A 214 7.42 -6.65 6.38
C LEU A 214 7.78 -8.11 6.16
N TYR A 215 7.32 -8.66 5.05
CA TYR A 215 7.55 -10.04 4.65
C TYR A 215 7.21 -10.23 3.17
N GLU A 216 7.69 -11.33 2.62
CA GLU A 216 7.34 -11.83 1.29
C GLU A 216 6.51 -13.11 1.41
N GLU A 217 5.73 -13.43 0.40
CA GLU A 217 5.09 -14.74 0.29
C GLU A 217 5.29 -15.26 -1.11
N SER A 218 5.91 -16.43 -1.21
CA SER A 218 6.20 -17.06 -2.50
C SER A 218 5.47 -18.39 -2.62
N ARG A 219 4.83 -18.63 -3.78
CA ARG A 219 4.13 -19.88 -4.09
C ARG A 219 4.55 -20.35 -5.48
N SER A 220 4.68 -21.67 -5.65
CA SER A 220 4.94 -22.30 -6.94
C SER A 220 6.20 -21.81 -7.68
N LEU A 221 7.19 -21.22 -6.99
CA LEU A 221 8.43 -20.73 -7.65
C LEU A 221 9.31 -21.85 -8.20
N ASN A 222 9.05 -23.11 -7.81
CA ASN A 222 9.70 -24.29 -8.35
C ASN A 222 9.08 -24.76 -9.68
N LEU A 223 7.98 -24.15 -10.13
CA LEU A 223 7.33 -24.46 -11.40
C LEU A 223 7.95 -23.66 -12.55
N ALA A 224 7.52 -23.97 -13.78
CA ALA A 224 7.90 -23.23 -14.97
C ALA A 224 7.67 -21.72 -14.78
N ASN A 225 8.62 -20.92 -15.27
CA ASN A 225 8.66 -19.45 -15.13
C ASN A 225 8.84 -18.92 -13.69
N GLY A 226 9.02 -19.78 -12.69
CA GLY A 226 9.29 -19.34 -11.32
C GLY A 226 10.64 -18.63 -11.15
N ASP A 227 11.62 -18.98 -11.98
CA ASP A 227 12.91 -18.31 -12.11
C ASP A 227 12.80 -16.88 -12.67
N LYS A 228 11.70 -16.57 -13.38
CA LYS A 228 11.43 -15.25 -13.96
C LYS A 228 10.73 -14.29 -12.98
N ILE A 229 10.31 -14.78 -11.80
CA ILE A 229 9.77 -13.92 -10.75
C ILE A 229 10.92 -13.14 -10.09
N PRO A 230 10.80 -11.81 -9.95
CA PRO A 230 11.88 -10.99 -9.43
C PRO A 230 12.27 -11.37 -8.01
N ASN A 231 13.56 -11.40 -7.75
CA ASN A 231 14.12 -11.54 -6.41
C ASN A 231 14.41 -10.16 -5.81
N SER A 232 14.18 -10.03 -4.52
CA SER A 232 14.61 -8.88 -3.74
C SER A 232 16.14 -8.87 -3.66
N LYS A 233 16.71 -7.67 -3.61
CA LYS A 233 18.15 -7.47 -3.33
C LYS A 233 18.49 -7.80 -1.88
N THR A 234 17.53 -7.59 -0.99
CA THR A 234 17.57 -7.81 0.45
C THR A 234 16.74 -9.03 0.82
N LYS A 235 17.16 -9.79 1.83
CA LYS A 235 16.36 -10.92 2.32
C LYS A 235 15.29 -10.44 3.29
N PHE A 236 14.04 -10.79 3.00
CA PHE A 236 12.89 -10.55 3.88
C PHE A 236 12.36 -11.87 4.44
N PRO A 237 11.77 -11.87 5.65
CA PRO A 237 11.13 -13.06 6.19
C PRO A 237 9.96 -13.48 5.30
N GLN A 238 9.66 -14.78 5.23
CA GLN A 238 8.44 -15.23 4.55
C GLN A 238 7.22 -15.06 5.47
N LYS A 239 6.05 -14.81 4.87
CA LYS A 239 4.79 -14.70 5.60
C LYS A 239 4.51 -16.00 6.32
N GLY A 240 4.33 -15.93 7.64
CA GLY A 240 4.09 -17.12 8.47
C GLY A 240 5.35 -17.86 8.90
N GLU A 241 6.54 -17.48 8.42
CA GLU A 241 7.77 -17.81 9.14
C GLU A 241 7.68 -17.13 10.50
N LYS A 242 7.68 -17.94 11.55
CA LYS A 242 7.99 -17.42 12.89
C LYS A 242 9.36 -16.77 12.74
N LYS A 243 9.42 -15.45 12.84
CA LYS A 243 10.70 -14.76 13.07
C LYS A 243 11.41 -15.59 14.15
N ALA A 244 12.63 -16.04 13.85
CA ALA A 244 13.56 -16.32 14.93
C ALA A 244 13.51 -15.07 15.79
N SER A 245 12.89 -15.25 16.93
CA SER A 245 12.40 -14.23 17.84
C SER A 245 13.28 -13.01 17.87
N GLU A 246 12.75 -11.87 17.42
CA GLU A 246 13.39 -10.59 17.69
C GLU A 246 13.60 -10.53 19.20
N VAL A 247 14.86 -10.31 19.60
CA VAL A 247 15.23 -10.16 21.00
C VAL A 247 14.38 -9.04 21.57
N TYR A 248 13.41 -9.41 22.41
CA TYR A 248 12.46 -8.51 23.02
C TYR A 248 13.11 -7.79 24.20
N LYS A 249 13.87 -8.53 25.01
CA LYS A 249 14.52 -8.00 26.21
C LYS A 249 15.78 -8.79 26.58
N ILE A 250 16.79 -8.11 27.12
CA ILE A 250 17.97 -8.74 27.70
C ILE A 250 17.92 -8.56 29.22
N TYR A 251 18.02 -9.65 29.98
CA TYR A 251 18.01 -9.65 31.43
C TYR A 251 19.09 -10.61 31.94
N GLN A 252 19.95 -10.13 32.85
CA GLN A 252 21.10 -10.89 33.39
C GLN A 252 21.98 -11.53 32.30
N GLY A 253 22.19 -10.82 31.18
CA GLY A 253 23.02 -11.29 30.07
C GLY A 253 22.36 -12.34 29.17
N LYS A 254 21.11 -12.73 29.44
CA LYS A 254 20.32 -13.61 28.57
C LYS A 254 19.33 -12.78 27.74
N SER A 255 19.26 -13.06 26.43
CA SER A 255 18.25 -12.52 25.53
C SER A 255 16.97 -13.34 25.59
N TYR A 256 15.82 -12.67 25.59
CA TYR A 256 14.50 -13.26 25.65
C TYR A 256 13.66 -12.82 24.46
N THR A 257 12.84 -13.72 23.95
CA THR A 257 11.67 -13.39 23.10
C THR A 257 10.55 -12.76 23.95
N GLU A 258 9.53 -12.16 23.33
CA GLU A 258 8.39 -11.64 24.08
C GLU A 258 7.68 -12.76 24.86
N SER A 259 7.42 -13.91 24.24
CA SER A 259 6.82 -15.07 24.91
C SER A 259 7.71 -15.66 26.00
N GLU A 260 9.03 -15.76 25.76
CA GLU A 260 9.97 -16.23 26.79
C GLU A 260 10.05 -15.27 27.98
N TRP A 261 9.90 -13.96 27.71
CA TRP A 261 9.88 -12.94 28.75
C TRP A 261 8.59 -13.02 29.58
N GLU A 262 7.43 -13.20 28.94
CA GLU A 262 6.15 -13.38 29.63
C GLU A 262 6.16 -14.63 30.51
N GLU A 263 6.65 -15.78 30.01
CA GLU A 263 6.82 -17.00 30.82
C GLU A 263 7.81 -16.82 31.97
N PHE A 264 8.91 -16.11 31.72
CA PHE A 264 9.91 -15.82 32.74
C PHE A 264 9.31 -14.95 33.86
N GLU A 265 8.59 -13.87 33.51
CA GLU A 265 7.93 -13.01 34.49
C GLU A 265 6.87 -13.77 35.29
N GLU A 266 6.11 -14.67 34.66
CA GLU A 266 5.10 -15.48 35.34
C GLU A 266 5.74 -16.42 36.38
N LYS A 267 6.86 -17.07 36.03
CA LYS A 267 7.61 -17.93 36.97
C LYS A 267 8.19 -17.14 38.14
N GLN A 268 8.71 -15.93 37.89
CA GLN A 268 9.22 -15.07 38.97
C GLN A 268 8.08 -14.64 39.90
N TYR A 269 6.92 -14.30 39.34
CA TYR A 269 5.75 -13.91 40.12
C TYR A 269 5.19 -15.07 40.96
N GLU A 270 5.13 -16.29 40.39
CA GLU A 270 4.73 -17.48 41.14
C GLU A 270 5.66 -17.76 42.33
N ALA A 271 6.97 -17.67 42.11
CA ALA A 271 7.97 -17.87 43.16
C ALA A 271 7.85 -16.81 44.29
N TYR A 272 7.59 -15.56 43.92
CA TYR A 272 7.33 -14.49 44.87
C TYR A 272 6.07 -14.74 45.71
N CYS A 273 4.96 -15.13 45.08
CA CYS A 273 3.72 -15.46 45.78
C CYS A 273 3.91 -16.61 46.78
N LYS A 274 4.62 -17.67 46.38
CA LYS A 274 4.98 -18.78 47.29
C LYS A 274 5.81 -18.30 48.49
N LYS A 275 6.79 -17.42 48.27
CA LYS A 275 7.67 -16.90 49.35
C LYS A 275 6.94 -15.98 50.32
N THR A 276 5.96 -15.22 49.83
CA THR A 276 5.22 -14.21 50.62
C THR A 276 3.90 -14.71 51.18
N GLY A 277 3.52 -15.97 50.92
CA GLY A 277 2.25 -16.55 51.33
C GLY A 277 1.03 -15.96 50.60
N ARG A 278 1.24 -15.26 49.49
CA ARG A 278 0.15 -14.67 48.68
C ARG A 278 -0.45 -15.74 47.77
N ILE A 279 -1.77 -15.70 47.59
CA ILE A 279 -2.48 -16.59 46.67
C ILE A 279 -2.03 -16.27 45.25
N TYR A 280 -1.43 -17.25 44.57
CA TYR A 280 -1.05 -17.12 43.17
C TYR A 280 -2.29 -17.09 42.29
N THR A 281 -2.41 -16.07 41.45
CA THR A 281 -3.40 -16.00 40.37
C THR A 281 -2.65 -15.73 39.08
N PRO A 282 -2.74 -16.62 38.07
CA PRO A 282 -2.05 -16.42 36.80
C PRO A 282 -2.46 -15.10 36.15
N LYS A 283 -1.51 -14.36 35.56
CA LYS A 283 -1.78 -13.04 34.94
C LYS A 283 -2.92 -13.09 33.92
N GLU A 284 -3.04 -14.16 33.14
CA GLU A 284 -4.12 -14.34 32.16
C GLU A 284 -5.53 -14.37 32.77
N LYS A 285 -5.66 -14.78 34.05
CA LYS A 285 -6.94 -14.86 34.77
C LYS A 285 -7.25 -13.61 35.60
N ALA A 286 -6.28 -12.72 35.81
CA ALA A 286 -6.46 -11.47 36.56
C ALA A 286 -7.17 -10.38 35.74
N THR A 287 -7.21 -10.49 34.41
CA THR A 287 -7.69 -9.43 33.49
C THR A 287 -9.18 -9.50 33.12
N LYS A 288 -10.01 -10.21 33.88
CA LYS A 288 -11.48 -10.24 33.68
C LYS A 288 -12.28 -9.41 34.68
N THR A 289 -11.65 -8.42 35.29
CA THR A 289 -12.37 -7.36 36.00
C THR A 289 -11.92 -6.03 35.42
N GLU A 290 -12.90 -5.25 34.99
CA GLU A 290 -12.74 -3.90 34.45
C GLU A 290 -11.87 -3.06 35.38
N ASP A 291 -10.63 -2.79 34.99
CA ASP A 291 -9.99 -1.49 35.19
C ASP A 291 -8.73 -1.37 34.33
N THR A 292 -8.66 -0.24 33.64
CA THR A 292 -7.60 0.14 32.71
C THR A 292 -6.34 0.51 33.48
N ILE A 293 -5.43 -0.45 33.67
CA ILE A 293 -4.05 -0.17 34.06
C ILE A 293 -3.12 -0.75 32.98
N LYS A 294 -2.32 0.15 32.40
CA LYS A 294 -1.27 -0.15 31.41
C LYS A 294 -0.47 -1.39 31.84
N LYS A 295 -0.08 -2.24 30.88
CA LYS A 295 0.95 -3.29 31.03
C LYS A 295 2.26 -2.65 31.55
N SER A 296 2.39 -2.46 32.86
CA SER A 296 3.68 -2.19 33.51
C SER A 296 4.29 -3.53 33.91
N SER A 297 5.59 -3.69 33.64
CA SER A 297 6.36 -4.84 34.11
C SER A 297 6.32 -4.85 35.64
N PHE A 298 6.02 -6.00 36.24
CA PHE A 298 6.03 -6.20 37.70
C PHE A 298 7.39 -5.83 38.33
N ILE A 299 8.47 -5.85 37.53
CA ILE A 299 9.82 -5.47 37.96
C ILE A 299 9.96 -3.94 38.17
N ALA A 300 9.13 -3.13 37.51
CA ALA A 300 9.21 -1.66 37.58
C ALA A 300 8.37 -1.05 38.72
N ASP A 301 7.29 -1.71 39.15
CA ASP A 301 6.30 -1.09 40.05
C ASP A 301 6.69 -1.11 41.55
N ASP A 302 7.72 -1.85 41.94
CA ASP A 302 8.21 -1.86 43.33
C ASP A 302 9.22 -0.73 43.66
N LEU A 303 9.59 0.11 42.67
CA LEU A 303 10.49 1.25 42.90
C LEU A 303 9.77 2.56 43.25
N GLU A 304 8.46 2.69 43.01
CA GLU A 304 7.76 4.00 43.14
C GLU A 304 6.64 4.08 44.18
N LYS A 305 6.26 2.99 44.86
CA LYS A 305 5.29 3.06 45.97
C LYS A 305 5.96 2.80 47.31
N GLY A 306 6.72 3.80 47.73
CA GLY A 306 7.06 4.00 49.14
C GLY A 306 5.78 4.19 49.96
N ASP A 307 5.58 3.31 50.92
CA ASP A 307 4.48 3.38 51.88
C ASP A 307 4.58 4.65 52.74
N LYS A 308 3.44 5.22 53.13
CA LYS A 308 3.27 6.59 53.68
C LYS A 308 3.72 6.75 55.14
N HIS A 309 4.55 5.86 55.64
CA HIS A 309 5.19 5.97 56.94
C HIS A 309 6.71 6.11 56.77
N ALA A 310 7.15 7.24 56.24
CA ALA A 310 8.56 7.60 56.31
C ALA A 310 8.91 8.19 57.70
N PRO A 311 10.13 7.92 58.19
CA PRO A 311 11.03 9.04 58.35
C PRO A 311 12.10 9.02 57.26
N LYS A 312 12.14 10.18 56.60
CA LYS A 312 13.16 10.79 55.74
C LYS A 312 14.50 10.04 55.59
N LYS A 313 14.90 9.94 54.32
CA LYS A 313 16.28 9.79 53.78
C LYS A 313 17.40 9.79 54.83
N LYS A 314 18.11 8.67 54.93
CA LYS A 314 19.57 8.68 55.06
C LYS A 314 20.20 7.81 53.96
N LYS A 315 21.28 8.34 53.41
CA LYS A 315 22.12 7.86 52.32
C LYS A 315 22.54 6.40 52.47
N GLY A 316 22.64 5.70 51.33
CA GLY A 316 23.58 4.60 51.11
C GLY A 316 23.12 3.21 51.52
N PHE A 317 22.27 2.57 50.71
CA PHE A 317 21.93 1.15 50.89
C PHE A 317 22.94 0.19 50.24
N TRP A 318 23.86 0.68 49.40
CA TRP A 318 24.87 -0.15 48.72
C TRP A 318 26.13 -0.48 49.55
N ASN A 319 26.18 -0.18 50.85
CA ASN A 319 27.43 -0.30 51.61
C ASN A 319 27.58 -1.54 52.52
N ASN A 320 26.65 -2.51 52.55
CA ASN A 320 26.81 -3.67 53.44
C ASN A 320 26.51 -5.02 52.77
N LEU A 321 27.00 -5.21 51.55
CA LEU A 321 27.04 -6.52 50.89
C LEU A 321 28.48 -6.91 50.50
N PHE A 322 29.42 -6.69 51.42
CA PHE A 322 30.69 -7.42 51.47
C PHE A 322 31.08 -7.65 52.94
N LYS A 323 30.75 -8.84 53.44
CA LYS A 323 31.58 -9.62 54.36
C LYS A 323 31.43 -11.08 54.01
#